data_AF-A0A0F0FFV1-F1
#
_entry.id   AF-A0A0F0FFV1-F1
#
_cell.length_a   1.000
_cell.length_b   1.000
_cell.length_c   1.000
_cell.angle_alpha   90.00
_cell.angle_beta   90.00
_cell.angle_gamma   90.00
#
_symmetry.space_group_name_H-M   'P 1'
#
loop_
_entity.id
_entity.type
_entity.pdbx_description
1 polymer ?
#
loop_
_entity_poly.entity_id
_entity_poly.type
_entity_poly.pdbx_seq_one_letter_code
_entity_poly.pdbx_strand_id
1 'polypeptide(L)'
;MRIYSLVREIINTRDRAADELNRMCLLLLELKDEMEDHEFTELARVTLQISRGSLYRYLRTGASARTMIKGMEDPRRLLTNTTARALQLLYGADEDVLNEVRERAMRGEATNETLVKDLINARHNLEERLDGAKEQIESYGRQLSEKDGHIAQLEKQRNESRLAELETSNVATERLSRIETLSRDICEHETELERLRAELEQGHVVEKVVVVEKVPDTFRSMEDAIADRNRELDRVTQQLEATARKLADAEAERVLLTQTQEIDGDVLQLQSDLQGFCEKLSATLLLKHSFFSEQARLTVLQMGSYLLGLTTTIQQYCSKGQPS
;
A
#
# COMPACT_ATOMS: atom_id res chain seq x y z
N MET A 1 41.58 -58.52 50.68
CA MET A 1 41.19 -57.94 51.98
C MET A 1 42.26 -57.04 52.63
N ARG A 2 43.56 -57.35 52.60
CA ARG A 2 44.60 -56.52 53.27
C ARG A 2 44.78 -55.09 52.74
N ILE A 3 44.53 -54.85 51.46
CA ILE A 3 44.66 -53.50 50.87
C ILE A 3 43.54 -52.57 51.37
N TYR A 4 42.32 -53.09 51.49
CA TYR A 4 41.17 -52.29 51.94
C TYR A 4 41.29 -51.87 53.42
N SER A 5 41.79 -52.76 54.30
CA SER A 5 42.05 -52.40 55.70
C SER A 5 43.15 -51.33 55.82
N LEU A 6 44.20 -51.43 55.02
CA LEU A 6 45.30 -50.46 55.04
C LEU A 6 44.86 -49.08 54.53
N VAL A 7 44.05 -49.02 53.46
CA VAL A 7 43.47 -47.77 52.95
C VAL A 7 42.54 -47.14 53.99
N ARG A 8 41.73 -47.94 54.68
CA ARG A 8 40.83 -47.44 55.73
C ARG A 8 41.61 -46.90 56.94
N GLU A 9 42.69 -47.55 57.34
CA GLU A 9 43.57 -47.06 58.40
C GLU A 9 44.24 -45.74 57.99
N ILE A 10 44.72 -45.62 56.76
CA ILE A 10 45.31 -44.37 56.24
C ILE A 10 44.28 -43.24 56.27
N ILE A 11 43.05 -43.47 55.80
CA ILE A 11 41.98 -42.46 55.84
C ILE A 11 41.67 -42.05 57.28
N ASN A 12 41.51 -43.01 58.20
CA ASN A 12 41.23 -42.70 59.60
C ASN A 12 42.37 -41.92 60.27
N THR A 13 43.62 -42.25 59.96
CA THR A 13 44.78 -41.49 60.48
C THR A 13 44.85 -40.08 59.90
N ARG A 14 44.53 -39.91 58.61
CA ARG A 14 44.46 -38.61 57.96
C ARG A 14 43.37 -37.74 58.59
N ASP A 15 42.19 -38.31 58.80
CA ASP A 15 41.05 -37.56 59.33
C ASP A 15 41.29 -37.14 60.79
N ARG A 16 41.86 -38.04 61.62
CA ARG A 16 42.30 -37.67 62.99
C ARG A 16 43.37 -36.59 62.99
N ALA A 17 44.37 -36.69 62.12
CA ALA A 17 45.41 -35.68 62.00
C ALA A 17 44.85 -34.33 61.54
N ALA A 18 43.85 -34.33 60.65
CA ALA A 18 43.15 -33.12 60.22
C ALA A 18 42.34 -32.50 61.37
N ASP A 19 41.64 -33.30 62.17
CA ASP A 19 40.89 -32.84 63.35
C ASP A 19 41.80 -32.25 64.43
N GLU A 20 42.91 -32.91 64.74
CA GLU A 20 43.91 -32.42 65.68
C GLU A 20 44.55 -31.11 65.19
N LEU A 21 44.85 -31.01 63.89
CA LEU A 21 45.40 -29.80 63.28
C LEU A 21 44.38 -28.65 63.30
N ASN A 22 43.10 -28.93 63.05
CA ASN A 22 42.03 -27.94 63.16
C ASN A 22 41.85 -27.44 64.59
N ARG A 23 41.87 -28.35 65.58
CA ARG A 23 41.80 -28.01 67.00
C ARG A 23 42.98 -27.13 67.43
N MET A 24 44.19 -27.47 66.97
CA MET A 24 45.38 -26.66 67.21
C MET A 24 45.24 -25.26 66.60
N CYS A 25 44.71 -25.13 65.38
CA CYS A 25 44.48 -23.83 64.74
C CYS A 25 43.48 -22.95 65.50
N LEU A 26 42.44 -23.56 66.10
CA LEU A 26 41.46 -22.84 66.93
C LEU A 26 42.07 -22.36 68.26
N LEU A 27 42.84 -23.22 68.94
CA LEU A 27 43.55 -22.84 70.17
C LEU A 27 44.58 -21.74 69.92
N LEU A 28 45.27 -21.76 68.77
CA LEU A 28 46.19 -20.69 68.37
C LEU A 28 45.46 -19.36 68.13
N LEU A 29 44.21 -19.38 67.67
CA LEU A 29 43.41 -18.16 67.54
C LEU A 29 42.91 -17.64 68.87
N GLU A 30 42.47 -18.53 69.77
CA GLU A 30 42.07 -18.14 71.13
C GLU A 30 43.24 -17.52 71.88
N LEU A 31 44.42 -18.15 71.82
CA LEU A 31 45.64 -17.60 72.40
C LEU A 31 46.04 -16.26 71.76
N LYS A 32 45.81 -16.09 70.45
CA LYS A 32 46.02 -14.81 69.77
C LYS A 32 45.06 -13.72 70.27
N ASP A 33 43.80 -14.06 70.51
CA ASP A 33 42.80 -13.09 70.97
C ASP A 33 43.08 -12.60 72.40
N GLU A 34 43.76 -13.42 73.22
CA GLU A 34 44.12 -13.10 74.61
C GLU A 34 45.44 -12.32 74.76
N MET A 35 46.24 -12.21 73.69
CA MET A 35 47.59 -11.63 73.72
C MET A 35 47.74 -10.47 72.73
N GLU A 36 48.70 -9.58 72.97
CA GLU A 36 49.07 -8.56 71.99
C GLU A 36 49.79 -9.20 70.78
N ASP A 37 49.57 -8.69 69.57
CA ASP A 37 50.06 -9.27 68.31
C ASP A 37 51.58 -9.51 68.29
N HIS A 38 52.36 -8.63 68.94
CA HIS A 38 53.82 -8.75 69.00
C HIS A 38 54.25 -9.90 69.93
N GLU A 39 53.64 -10.01 71.10
CA GLU A 39 53.91 -11.05 72.09
C GLU A 39 53.50 -12.43 71.57
N PHE A 40 52.33 -12.52 70.94
CA PHE A 40 51.85 -13.75 70.32
C PHE A 40 52.79 -14.23 69.20
N THR A 41 53.28 -13.30 68.36
CA THR A 41 54.20 -13.64 67.26
C THR A 41 55.55 -14.13 67.78
N GLU A 42 56.10 -13.51 68.83
CA GLU A 42 57.34 -13.98 69.46
C GLU A 42 57.15 -15.31 70.19
N LEU A 43 56.05 -15.50 70.91
CA LEU A 43 55.72 -16.79 71.55
C LEU A 43 55.63 -17.92 70.53
N ALA A 44 54.92 -17.70 69.42
CA ALA A 44 54.78 -18.69 68.36
C ALA A 44 56.14 -19.03 67.70
N ARG A 45 57.03 -18.05 67.57
CA ARG A 45 58.37 -18.23 66.97
C ARG A 45 59.35 -18.93 67.91
N VAL A 46 59.42 -18.48 69.17
CA VAL A 46 60.44 -18.91 70.13
C VAL A 46 60.02 -20.21 70.83
N THR A 47 58.77 -20.28 71.30
CA THR A 47 58.28 -21.41 72.11
C THR A 47 57.73 -22.52 71.24
N LEU A 48 56.88 -22.19 70.26
CA LEU A 48 56.23 -23.20 69.41
C LEU A 48 57.04 -23.55 68.16
N GLN A 49 58.14 -22.81 67.89
CA GLN A 49 59.00 -22.98 66.72
C GLN A 49 58.23 -22.93 65.38
N ILE A 50 57.12 -22.20 65.34
CA ILE A 50 56.28 -22.07 64.14
C ILE A 50 56.81 -20.89 63.32
N SER A 51 57.15 -21.16 62.06
CA SER A 51 57.52 -20.08 61.12
C SER A 51 56.36 -19.12 60.89
N ARG A 52 56.64 -17.82 60.70
CA ARG A 52 55.63 -16.77 60.47
C ARG A 52 54.65 -17.13 59.33
N GLY A 53 55.15 -17.74 58.27
CA GLY A 53 54.33 -18.18 57.14
C GLY A 53 53.37 -19.32 57.48
N SER A 54 53.77 -20.26 58.34
CA SER A 54 52.91 -21.37 58.79
C SER A 54 51.90 -20.89 59.83
N LEU A 55 52.31 -20.00 60.73
CA LEU A 55 51.42 -19.36 61.71
C LEU A 55 50.27 -18.64 61.02
N TYR A 56 50.55 -17.85 60.00
CA TYR A 56 49.51 -17.15 59.24
C TYR A 56 48.53 -18.12 58.56
N ARG A 57 49.02 -19.25 58.03
CA ARG A 57 48.16 -20.29 57.46
C ARG A 57 47.27 -20.93 58.52
N TYR A 58 47.81 -21.26 59.69
CA TYR A 58 47.02 -21.83 60.78
C TYR A 58 45.96 -20.87 61.31
N LEU A 59 46.29 -19.58 61.49
CA LEU A 59 45.32 -18.57 61.90
C LEU A 59 44.21 -18.38 60.86
N ARG A 60 44.56 -18.39 59.56
CA ARG A 60 43.57 -18.29 58.49
C ARG A 60 42.65 -19.50 58.46
N THR A 61 43.19 -20.72 58.53
CA THR A 61 42.42 -21.96 58.56
C THR A 61 41.51 -22.00 59.79
N GLY A 62 42.03 -21.63 60.96
CA GLY A 62 41.24 -21.55 62.19
C GLY A 62 40.13 -20.50 62.12
N ALA A 63 40.33 -19.36 61.43
CA ALA A 63 39.31 -18.32 61.30
C ALA A 63 38.17 -18.78 60.39
N SER A 64 38.50 -19.52 59.32
CA SER A 64 37.52 -20.22 58.49
C SER A 64 36.78 -21.32 59.26
N ALA A 65 37.46 -22.07 60.13
CA ALA A 65 36.82 -23.06 60.99
C ALA A 65 35.91 -22.40 62.05
N ARG A 66 36.34 -21.29 62.67
CA ARG A 66 35.57 -20.53 63.66
C ARG A 66 34.32 -19.90 63.05
N THR A 67 34.38 -19.44 61.79
CA THR A 67 33.20 -18.93 61.07
C THR A 67 32.23 -20.05 60.72
N MET A 68 32.70 -21.26 60.39
CA MET A 68 31.84 -22.43 60.23
C MET A 68 31.20 -22.88 61.56
N ILE A 69 31.94 -22.82 62.68
CA ILE A 69 31.43 -23.23 64.01
C ILE A 69 30.46 -22.18 64.59
N LYS A 70 30.73 -20.88 64.45
CA LYS A 70 29.78 -19.81 64.87
C LYS A 70 28.51 -19.75 64.00
N GLY A 71 28.54 -20.31 62.79
CA GLY A 71 27.35 -20.51 61.94
C GLY A 71 26.54 -21.78 62.25
N MET A 72 27.05 -22.66 63.13
CA MET A 72 26.37 -23.87 63.59
C MET A 72 26.44 -23.97 65.12
N GLU A 73 25.62 -23.18 65.82
CA GLU A 73 25.34 -23.43 67.24
C GLU A 73 24.13 -24.37 67.41
N ASP A 74 24.46 -25.54 67.96
CA ASP A 74 23.66 -26.63 68.52
C ASP A 74 22.43 -27.15 67.73
N PRO A 75 22.58 -28.17 66.87
CA PRO A 75 21.45 -28.87 66.23
C PRO A 75 20.46 -29.48 67.24
N ARG A 76 20.83 -29.59 68.53
CA ARG A 76 19.92 -30.01 69.59
C ARG A 76 18.79 -29.02 69.85
N ARG A 77 19.00 -27.71 69.66
CA ARG A 77 17.95 -26.68 69.82
C ARG A 77 16.87 -26.77 68.74
N LEU A 78 17.27 -27.12 67.52
CA LEU A 78 16.34 -27.42 66.42
C LEU A 78 15.49 -28.67 66.74
N LEU A 79 16.12 -29.70 67.32
CA LEU A 79 15.45 -30.95 67.68
C LEU A 79 14.54 -30.83 68.92
N THR A 80 14.80 -29.91 69.85
CA THR A 80 13.93 -29.70 71.02
C THR A 80 12.65 -28.94 70.68
N ASN A 81 12.72 -28.04 69.69
CA ASN A 81 11.62 -27.14 69.37
C ASN A 81 10.80 -27.62 68.15
N THR A 82 11.30 -28.60 67.39
CA THR A 82 10.65 -29.14 66.19
C THR A 82 10.10 -30.54 66.41
N THR A 83 8.80 -30.72 66.15
CA THR A 83 8.17 -32.05 66.26
C THR A 83 8.68 -33.03 65.19
N ALA A 84 8.74 -34.33 65.51
CA ALA A 84 9.21 -35.37 64.57
C ALA A 84 8.40 -35.41 63.26
N ARG A 85 7.09 -35.12 63.31
CA ARG A 85 6.25 -35.01 62.10
C ARG A 85 6.54 -33.75 61.28
N ALA A 86 6.86 -32.63 61.92
CA ALA A 86 7.34 -31.44 61.21
C ALA A 86 8.65 -31.74 60.48
N LEU A 87 9.59 -32.45 61.10
CA LEU A 87 10.85 -32.87 60.45
C LEU A 87 10.62 -33.78 59.23
N GLN A 88 9.61 -34.66 59.28
CA GLN A 88 9.24 -35.49 58.13
C GLN A 88 8.68 -34.66 56.97
N LEU A 89 7.86 -33.64 57.26
CA LEU A 89 7.32 -32.75 56.22
C LEU A 89 8.38 -31.84 55.61
N LEU A 90 9.43 -31.51 56.36
CA LEU A 90 10.57 -30.75 55.86
C LEU A 90 11.49 -31.58 54.95
N TYR A 91 11.38 -32.91 55.00
CA TYR A 91 12.15 -33.81 54.13
C TYR A 91 11.60 -33.75 52.70
N GLY A 92 12.13 -32.81 51.91
CA GLY A 92 11.64 -32.49 50.56
C GLY A 92 10.84 -31.19 50.46
N ALA A 93 10.76 -30.41 51.55
CA ALA A 93 10.29 -29.04 51.48
C ALA A 93 11.34 -28.13 50.82
N ASP A 94 10.87 -27.08 50.15
CA ASP A 94 11.76 -26.11 49.52
C ASP A 94 12.56 -25.28 50.53
N GLU A 95 13.70 -24.76 50.06
CA GLU A 95 14.69 -24.03 50.85
C GLU A 95 14.11 -22.81 51.58
N ASP A 96 13.10 -22.12 51.01
CA ASP A 96 12.48 -20.98 51.67
C ASP A 96 11.63 -21.39 52.89
N VAL A 97 10.94 -22.54 52.79
CA VAL A 97 10.19 -23.12 53.92
C VAL A 97 11.16 -23.61 54.98
N LEU A 98 12.27 -24.22 54.57
CA LEU A 98 13.35 -24.64 55.46
C LEU A 98 13.97 -23.45 56.20
N ASN A 99 14.24 -22.35 55.49
CA ASN A 99 14.82 -21.13 56.05
C ASN A 99 13.86 -20.44 57.04
N GLU A 100 12.57 -20.30 56.70
CA GLU A 100 11.58 -19.70 57.61
C GLU A 100 11.39 -20.55 58.88
N VAL A 101 11.32 -21.88 58.75
CA VAL A 101 11.23 -22.79 59.90
C VAL A 101 12.49 -22.74 60.75
N ARG A 102 13.67 -22.63 60.11
CA ARG A 102 14.95 -22.47 60.80
C ARG A 102 14.99 -21.16 61.57
N GLU A 103 14.62 -20.04 60.97
CA GLU A 103 14.60 -18.73 61.62
C GLU A 103 13.64 -18.69 62.81
N ARG A 104 12.46 -19.33 62.70
CA ARG A 104 11.51 -19.45 63.82
C ARG A 104 12.03 -20.33 64.95
N ALA A 105 12.66 -21.45 64.62
CA ALA A 105 13.30 -22.30 65.61
C ALA A 105 14.46 -21.58 66.32
N MET A 106 15.21 -20.73 65.60
CA MET A 106 16.26 -19.87 66.16
C MET A 106 15.71 -18.77 67.07
N ARG A 107 14.48 -18.29 66.83
CA ARG A 107 13.72 -17.41 67.74
C ARG A 107 13.15 -18.13 68.97
N GLY A 108 13.28 -19.45 69.04
CA GLY A 108 12.76 -20.28 70.14
C GLY A 108 11.27 -20.61 70.00
N GLU A 109 10.68 -20.39 68.83
CA GLU A 109 9.27 -20.74 68.57
C GLU A 109 9.13 -22.25 68.33
N ALA A 110 8.02 -22.83 68.82
CA ALA A 110 7.73 -24.24 68.60
C ALA A 110 7.28 -24.47 67.16
N THR A 111 8.01 -25.32 66.44
CA THR A 111 7.73 -25.67 65.04
C THR A 111 7.01 -27.02 64.98
N ASN A 112 5.69 -26.94 64.81
CA ASN A 112 4.80 -28.09 64.75
C ASN A 112 4.37 -28.42 63.30
N GLU A 113 3.76 -29.59 63.14
CA GLU A 113 3.29 -30.09 61.83
C GLU A 113 2.33 -29.11 61.13
N THR A 114 1.44 -28.47 61.89
CA THR A 114 0.45 -27.52 61.34
C THR A 114 1.13 -26.29 60.77
N LEU A 115 2.11 -25.73 61.49
CA LEU A 115 2.87 -24.57 61.01
C LEU A 115 3.62 -24.89 59.71
N VAL A 116 4.27 -26.06 59.62
CA VAL A 116 4.98 -26.44 58.39
C VAL A 116 4.00 -26.61 57.22
N LYS A 117 2.84 -27.22 57.44
CA LYS A 117 1.78 -27.30 56.41
C LYS A 117 1.27 -25.93 55.99
N ASP A 118 1.04 -25.03 56.94
CA ASP A 118 0.58 -23.68 56.66
C ASP A 118 1.62 -22.88 55.86
N LEU A 119 2.91 -23.05 56.17
CA LEU A 119 4.01 -22.42 55.42
C LEU A 119 4.12 -22.96 53.99
N ILE A 120 4.00 -24.28 53.80
CA ILE A 120 3.99 -24.90 52.46
C ILE A 120 2.79 -24.40 51.65
N ASN A 121 1.59 -24.38 52.25
CA ASN A 121 0.36 -23.91 51.59
C ASN A 121 0.43 -22.42 51.26
N ALA A 122 0.94 -21.59 52.19
CA ALA A 122 1.10 -20.17 51.98
C ALA A 122 2.09 -19.87 50.86
N ARG A 123 3.22 -20.59 50.81
CA ARG A 123 4.17 -20.50 49.71
C ARG A 123 3.52 -20.84 48.37
N HIS A 124 2.83 -21.98 48.29
CA HIS A 124 2.18 -22.40 47.04
C HIS A 124 1.18 -21.36 46.53
N ASN A 125 0.38 -20.77 47.43
CA ASN A 125 -0.55 -19.69 47.09
C ASN A 125 0.20 -18.42 46.63
N LEU A 126 1.32 -18.08 47.26
CA LEU A 126 2.16 -16.96 46.81
C LEU A 126 2.78 -17.22 45.43
N GLU A 127 3.20 -18.44 45.13
CA GLU A 127 3.69 -18.83 43.80
C GLU A 127 2.58 -18.71 42.75
N GLU A 128 1.37 -19.24 43.02
CA GLU A 128 0.22 -19.12 42.12
C GLU A 128 -0.15 -17.66 41.86
N ARG A 129 -0.17 -16.83 42.91
CA ARG A 129 -0.42 -15.38 42.78
C ARG A 129 0.68 -14.67 42.00
N LEU A 130 1.94 -15.07 42.18
CA LEU A 130 3.07 -14.50 41.46
C LEU A 130 2.97 -14.83 39.97
N ASP A 131 2.64 -16.07 39.62
CA ASP A 131 2.49 -16.49 38.23
C ASP A 131 1.27 -15.83 37.58
N GLY A 132 0.14 -15.74 38.28
CA GLY A 132 -1.02 -14.98 37.80
C GLY A 132 -0.72 -13.49 37.60
N ALA A 133 0.11 -12.88 38.47
CA ALA A 133 0.54 -11.50 38.30
C ALA A 133 1.48 -11.31 37.10
N LYS A 134 2.40 -12.27 36.84
CA LYS A 134 3.26 -12.26 35.64
C LYS A 134 2.43 -12.33 34.37
N GLU A 135 1.46 -13.24 34.30
CA GLU A 135 0.57 -13.38 33.15
C GLU A 135 -0.23 -12.10 32.88
N GLN A 136 -0.71 -11.43 33.93
CA GLN A 136 -1.37 -10.13 33.81
C GLN A 136 -0.44 -9.04 33.28
N ILE A 137 0.80 -8.96 33.79
CA ILE A 137 1.80 -8.01 33.31
C ILE A 137 2.11 -8.24 31.83
N GLU A 138 2.27 -9.50 31.41
CA GLU A 138 2.50 -9.85 30.01
C GLU A 138 1.28 -9.51 29.13
N SER A 139 0.07 -9.74 29.63
CA SER A 139 -1.17 -9.35 28.95
C SER A 139 -1.26 -7.83 28.76
N TYR A 140 -1.00 -7.04 29.81
CA TYR A 140 -0.97 -5.59 29.71
C TYR A 140 0.15 -5.09 28.81
N GLY A 141 1.32 -5.72 28.84
CA GLY A 141 2.43 -5.42 27.92
C GLY A 141 2.04 -5.62 26.46
N ARG A 142 1.34 -6.72 26.13
CA ARG A 142 0.81 -6.95 24.78
C ARG A 142 -0.21 -5.89 24.37
N GLN A 143 -1.15 -5.55 25.25
CA GLN A 143 -2.16 -4.51 24.96
C GLN A 143 -1.54 -3.12 24.76
N LEU A 144 -0.52 -2.77 25.55
CA LEU A 144 0.22 -1.51 25.36
C LEU A 144 0.94 -1.50 24.02
N SER A 145 1.66 -2.56 23.68
CA SER A 145 2.34 -2.66 22.39
C SER A 145 1.38 -2.58 21.20
N GLU A 146 0.18 -3.15 21.32
CA GLU A 146 -0.87 -3.05 20.29
C GLU A 146 -1.39 -1.61 20.16
N LYS A 147 -1.67 -0.95 21.29
CA LYS A 147 -2.10 0.46 21.31
C LYS A 147 -1.03 1.39 20.76
N ASP A 148 0.25 1.19 21.10
CA ASP A 148 1.36 1.96 20.57
C ASP A 148 1.48 1.78 19.05
N GLY A 149 1.29 0.56 18.55
CA GLY A 149 1.21 0.29 17.11
C GLY A 149 0.07 1.06 16.42
N HIS A 150 -1.12 1.08 17.03
CA HIS A 150 -2.24 1.87 16.52
C HIS A 150 -1.99 3.38 16.56
N ILE A 151 -1.38 3.89 17.63
CA ILE A 151 -1.02 5.31 17.74
C ILE A 151 -0.04 5.69 16.63
N ALA A 152 1.02 4.90 16.42
CA ALA A 152 2.00 5.14 15.37
C ALA A 152 1.36 5.16 13.96
N GLN A 153 0.40 4.27 13.71
CA GLN A 153 -0.36 4.25 12.45
C GLN A 153 -1.22 5.51 12.28
N LEU A 154 -1.92 5.93 13.32
CA LEU A 154 -2.75 7.14 13.31
C LEU A 154 -1.90 8.41 13.12
N GLU A 155 -0.74 8.50 13.75
CA GLU A 155 0.19 9.61 13.58
C GLU A 155 0.71 9.70 12.14
N LYS A 156 1.04 8.55 11.52
CA LYS A 156 1.42 8.49 10.11
C LYS A 156 0.31 9.01 9.20
N GLN A 157 -0.92 8.50 9.38
CA GLN A 157 -2.08 8.94 8.59
C GLN A 157 -2.38 10.44 8.76
N ARG A 158 -2.28 10.95 10.00
CA ARG A 158 -2.45 12.37 10.28
C ARG A 158 -1.41 13.24 9.58
N ASN A 159 -0.15 12.82 9.57
CA ASN A 159 0.92 13.54 8.90
C ASN A 159 0.74 13.55 7.37
N GLU A 160 0.32 12.43 6.79
CA GLU A 160 -0.01 12.33 5.36
C GLU A 160 -1.19 13.24 4.99
N SER A 161 -2.27 13.22 5.79
CA SER A 161 -3.42 14.12 5.59
C SER A 161 -3.03 15.59 5.68
N ARG A 162 -2.21 15.96 6.68
CA ARG A 162 -1.74 17.33 6.85
C ARG A 162 -0.88 17.81 5.68
N LEU A 163 -0.05 16.92 5.12
CA LEU A 163 0.75 17.25 3.93
C LEU A 163 -0.15 17.52 2.72
N ALA A 164 -1.15 16.67 2.48
CA ALA A 164 -2.11 16.87 1.40
C ALA A 164 -2.93 18.17 1.57
N GLU A 165 -3.32 18.51 2.80
CA GLU A 165 -3.97 19.80 3.12
C GLU A 165 -3.06 21.01 2.81
N LEU A 166 -1.77 20.92 3.16
CA LEU A 166 -0.79 21.96 2.83
C LEU A 166 -0.61 22.11 1.31
N GLU A 167 -0.51 21.01 0.58
CA GLU A 167 -0.39 21.03 -0.89
C GLU A 167 -1.61 21.67 -1.54
N THR A 168 -2.82 21.28 -1.13
CA THR A 168 -4.06 21.88 -1.64
C THR A 168 -4.19 23.36 -1.28
N SER A 169 -3.77 23.75 -0.07
CA SER A 169 -3.74 25.16 0.34
C SER A 169 -2.77 25.98 -0.52
N ASN A 170 -1.57 25.48 -0.79
CA ASN A 170 -0.59 26.16 -1.65
C ASN A 170 -1.11 26.32 -3.08
N VAL A 171 -1.72 25.29 -3.66
CA VAL A 171 -2.33 25.41 -5.00
C VAL A 171 -3.47 26.43 -5.01
N ALA A 172 -4.25 26.52 -3.93
CA ALA A 172 -5.31 27.51 -3.82
C ALA A 172 -4.74 28.94 -3.73
N THR A 173 -3.69 29.17 -2.95
CA THR A 173 -3.05 30.50 -2.85
C THR A 173 -2.38 30.92 -4.15
N GLU A 174 -1.74 30.01 -4.87
CA GLU A 174 -1.20 30.26 -6.22
C GLU A 174 -2.30 30.61 -7.23
N ARG A 175 -3.45 29.94 -7.17
CA ARG A 175 -4.58 30.26 -8.05
C ARG A 175 -5.17 31.63 -7.71
N LEU A 176 -5.28 31.96 -6.43
CA LEU A 176 -5.78 33.27 -5.98
C LEU A 176 -4.86 34.41 -6.46
N SER A 177 -3.53 34.27 -6.30
CA SER A 177 -2.59 35.29 -6.77
C SER A 177 -2.63 35.46 -8.29
N ARG A 178 -2.84 34.37 -9.04
CA ARG A 178 -3.06 34.43 -10.48
C ARG A 178 -4.36 35.14 -10.84
N ILE A 179 -5.45 34.88 -10.12
CA ILE A 179 -6.73 35.58 -10.30
C ILE A 179 -6.55 37.08 -10.05
N GLU A 180 -5.90 37.47 -8.95
CA GLU A 180 -5.63 38.88 -8.64
C GLU A 180 -4.83 39.58 -9.74
N THR A 181 -3.85 38.88 -10.32
CA THR A 181 -3.05 39.40 -11.44
C THR A 181 -3.91 39.59 -12.68
N LEU A 182 -4.68 38.57 -13.08
CA LEU A 182 -5.59 38.67 -14.23
C LEU A 182 -6.68 39.72 -14.05
N SER A 183 -7.20 39.90 -12.83
CA SER A 183 -8.17 40.95 -12.52
C SER A 183 -7.56 42.35 -12.68
N ARG A 184 -6.29 42.54 -12.33
CA ARG A 184 -5.58 43.79 -12.58
C ARG A 184 -5.43 44.06 -14.08
N ASP A 185 -4.97 43.05 -14.83
CA ASP A 185 -4.77 43.15 -16.29
C ASP A 185 -6.09 43.48 -17.02
N ILE A 186 -7.22 42.88 -16.61
CA ILE A 186 -8.55 43.18 -17.16
C ILE A 186 -8.91 44.65 -16.93
N CYS A 187 -8.71 45.17 -15.71
CA CYS A 187 -9.01 46.56 -15.38
C CYS A 187 -8.17 47.52 -16.24
N GLU A 188 -6.88 47.22 -16.44
CA GLU A 188 -6.00 48.00 -17.32
C GLU A 188 -6.52 47.99 -18.77
N HIS A 189 -6.90 46.83 -19.30
CA HIS A 189 -7.47 46.73 -20.65
C HIS A 189 -8.83 47.43 -20.80
N GLU A 190 -9.70 47.40 -19.79
CA GLU A 190 -10.96 48.13 -19.79
C GLU A 190 -10.73 49.64 -19.88
N THR A 191 -9.78 50.18 -19.10
CA THR A 191 -9.45 51.61 -19.15
C THR A 191 -8.87 52.03 -20.50
N GLU A 192 -8.05 51.20 -21.14
CA GLU A 192 -7.52 51.47 -22.47
C GLU A 192 -8.61 51.40 -23.56
N LEU A 193 -9.55 50.46 -23.45
CA LEU A 193 -10.71 50.42 -24.36
C LEU A 193 -11.60 51.66 -24.23
N GLU A 194 -11.82 52.16 -23.03
CA GLU A 194 -12.54 53.41 -22.80
C GLU A 194 -11.82 54.60 -23.43
N ARG A 195 -10.49 54.66 -23.28
CA ARG A 195 -9.64 55.69 -23.93
C ARG A 195 -9.79 55.65 -25.46
N LEU A 196 -9.64 54.48 -26.07
CA LEU A 196 -9.76 54.30 -27.52
C LEU A 196 -11.17 54.63 -28.05
N ARG A 197 -12.22 54.29 -27.30
CA ARG A 197 -13.60 54.67 -27.65
C ARG A 197 -13.80 56.18 -27.67
N ALA A 198 -13.28 56.89 -26.67
CA ALA A 198 -13.36 58.35 -26.61
C ALA A 198 -12.62 59.02 -27.78
N GLU A 199 -11.46 58.50 -28.18
CA GLU A 199 -10.73 58.98 -29.37
C GLU A 199 -11.54 58.78 -30.66
N LEU A 200 -12.19 57.62 -30.82
CA LEU A 200 -13.02 57.32 -31.98
C LEU A 200 -14.24 58.24 -32.10
N GLU A 201 -14.90 58.53 -30.99
CA GLU A 201 -16.06 59.44 -30.92
C GLU A 201 -15.65 60.88 -31.26
N GLN A 202 -14.50 61.35 -30.79
CA GLN A 202 -14.00 62.69 -31.10
C GLN A 202 -13.61 62.85 -32.59
N GLY A 203 -13.09 61.80 -33.23
CA GLY A 203 -12.69 61.84 -34.65
C GLY A 203 -13.84 62.00 -35.65
N HIS A 204 -15.06 61.57 -35.32
CA HIS A 204 -16.20 61.55 -36.26
C HIS A 204 -17.02 62.85 -36.35
N VAL A 205 -16.81 63.83 -35.46
CA VAL A 205 -17.67 65.03 -35.36
C VAL A 205 -17.24 66.18 -36.29
N VAL A 206 -16.02 66.15 -36.86
CA VAL A 206 -15.45 67.32 -37.55
C VAL A 206 -15.77 67.41 -39.05
N GLU A 207 -16.21 66.34 -39.72
CA GLU A 207 -16.22 66.31 -41.19
C GLU A 207 -17.56 66.66 -41.88
N LYS A 208 -18.67 66.87 -41.14
CA LYS A 208 -20.04 66.85 -41.74
C LYS A 208 -20.80 68.19 -41.82
N VAL A 209 -20.13 69.35 -41.71
CA VAL A 209 -20.79 70.67 -41.80
C VAL A 209 -20.18 71.54 -42.89
N VAL A 210 -20.60 71.36 -44.15
CA VAL A 210 -20.43 72.36 -45.23
C VAL A 210 -21.69 72.44 -46.08
N VAL A 211 -22.44 73.52 -45.86
CA VAL A 211 -23.34 74.31 -46.73
C VAL A 211 -23.76 73.72 -48.09
N VAL A 212 -25.06 73.43 -48.26
CA VAL A 212 -25.71 73.18 -49.56
C VAL A 212 -26.42 74.46 -50.02
N GLU A 213 -25.79 75.26 -50.87
CA GLU A 213 -26.45 76.25 -51.71
C GLU A 213 -26.15 75.91 -53.18
N LYS A 214 -27.21 75.53 -53.91
CA LYS A 214 -27.23 75.12 -55.33
C LYS A 214 -26.22 74.04 -55.73
N VAL A 215 -26.75 72.82 -55.83
CA VAL A 215 -26.11 71.68 -56.53
C VAL A 215 -25.60 72.15 -57.90
N PRO A 216 -24.27 72.25 -58.09
CA PRO A 216 -23.66 72.64 -59.37
C PRO A 216 -24.11 71.70 -60.49
N ASP A 217 -24.20 72.16 -61.74
CA ASP A 217 -24.60 71.32 -62.88
C ASP A 217 -23.72 70.07 -63.07
N THR A 218 -22.49 70.08 -62.53
CA THR A 218 -21.60 68.91 -62.47
C THR A 218 -22.15 67.80 -61.57
N PHE A 219 -22.88 68.13 -60.52
CA PHE A 219 -23.53 67.14 -59.65
C PHE A 219 -24.78 66.54 -60.30
N ARG A 220 -25.57 67.32 -61.06
CA ARG A 220 -26.64 66.75 -61.89
C ARG A 220 -26.09 65.79 -62.94
N SER A 221 -24.98 66.17 -63.58
CA SER A 221 -24.26 65.27 -64.50
C SER A 221 -23.74 64.01 -63.81
N MET A 222 -23.35 64.08 -62.54
CA MET A 222 -22.96 62.91 -61.75
C MET A 222 -24.18 62.08 -61.32
N GLU A 223 -25.30 62.70 -60.97
CA GLU A 223 -26.57 62.01 -60.68
C GLU A 223 -27.06 61.24 -61.91
N ASP A 224 -27.00 61.84 -63.10
CA ASP A 224 -27.34 61.17 -64.36
C ASP A 224 -26.38 60.00 -64.66
N ALA A 225 -25.07 60.18 -64.44
CA ALA A 225 -24.08 59.13 -64.62
C ALA A 225 -24.24 57.97 -63.61
N ILE A 226 -24.60 58.28 -62.35
CA ILE A 226 -24.94 57.29 -61.32
C ILE A 226 -26.23 56.56 -61.70
N ALA A 227 -27.24 57.28 -62.20
CA ALA A 227 -28.48 56.66 -62.66
C ALA A 227 -28.24 55.73 -63.85
N ASP A 228 -27.39 56.11 -64.80
CA ASP A 228 -26.99 55.25 -65.92
C ASP A 228 -26.22 54.02 -65.45
N ARG A 229 -25.29 54.18 -64.50
CA ARG A 229 -24.55 53.04 -63.92
C ARG A 229 -25.43 52.12 -63.10
N ASN A 230 -26.42 52.65 -62.38
CA ASN A 230 -27.40 51.82 -61.67
C ASN A 230 -28.25 51.02 -62.66
N ARG A 231 -28.72 51.63 -63.76
CA ARG A 231 -29.42 50.90 -64.83
C ARG A 231 -28.55 49.82 -65.46
N GLU A 232 -27.26 50.07 -65.62
CA GLU A 232 -26.32 49.08 -66.13
C GLU A 232 -26.06 47.95 -65.13
N LEU A 233 -25.92 48.26 -63.85
CA LEU A 233 -25.85 47.27 -62.77
C LEU A 233 -27.12 46.41 -62.70
N ASP A 234 -28.31 47.00 -62.85
CA ASP A 234 -29.57 46.26 -62.90
C ASP A 234 -29.60 45.31 -64.11
N ARG A 235 -29.15 45.77 -65.29
CA ARG A 235 -29.04 44.90 -66.48
C ARG A 235 -28.06 43.76 -66.27
N VAL A 236 -26.88 44.03 -65.71
CA VAL A 236 -25.87 43.01 -65.41
C VAL A 236 -26.40 42.03 -64.38
N THR A 237 -27.12 42.49 -63.37
CA THR A 237 -27.77 41.64 -62.35
C THR A 237 -28.80 40.72 -63.00
N GLN A 238 -29.67 41.26 -63.87
CA GLN A 238 -30.64 40.45 -64.62
C GLN A 238 -29.97 39.43 -65.55
N GLN A 239 -28.86 39.80 -66.20
CA GLN A 239 -28.08 38.88 -67.01
C GLN A 239 -27.45 37.78 -66.16
N LEU A 240 -26.88 38.12 -65.01
CA LEU A 240 -26.29 37.17 -64.08
C LEU A 240 -27.34 36.16 -63.58
N GLU A 241 -28.52 36.63 -63.16
CA GLU A 241 -29.64 35.78 -62.78
C GLU A 241 -30.09 34.85 -63.91
N ALA A 242 -30.18 35.37 -65.14
CA ALA A 242 -30.54 34.56 -66.31
C ALA A 242 -29.47 33.49 -66.60
N THR A 243 -28.19 33.80 -66.46
CA THR A 243 -27.10 32.82 -66.62
C THR A 243 -27.08 31.78 -65.49
N ALA A 244 -27.36 32.18 -64.25
CA ALA A 244 -27.44 31.27 -63.12
C ALA A 244 -28.59 30.26 -63.30
N ARG A 245 -29.74 30.69 -63.83
CA ARG A 245 -30.84 29.78 -64.18
C ARG A 245 -30.44 28.77 -65.26
N LYS A 246 -29.80 29.24 -66.34
CA LYS A 246 -29.29 28.35 -67.40
C LYS A 246 -28.28 27.34 -66.87
N LEU A 247 -27.42 27.74 -65.93
CA LEU A 247 -26.46 26.84 -65.31
C LEU A 247 -27.16 25.79 -64.45
N ALA A 248 -28.15 26.19 -63.64
CA ALA A 248 -28.94 25.26 -62.84
C ALA A 248 -29.70 24.24 -63.71
N ASP A 249 -30.28 24.68 -64.83
CA ASP A 249 -30.95 23.80 -65.79
C ASP A 249 -29.95 22.80 -66.40
N ALA A 250 -28.75 23.26 -66.79
CA ALA A 250 -27.69 22.40 -67.32
C ALA A 250 -27.15 21.39 -66.27
N GLU A 251 -27.07 21.80 -65.00
CA GLU A 251 -26.69 20.89 -63.91
C GLU A 251 -27.76 19.83 -63.66
N ALA A 252 -29.05 20.20 -63.70
CA ALA A 252 -30.16 19.25 -63.61
C ALA A 252 -30.14 18.25 -64.78
N GLU A 253 -29.87 18.70 -66.00
CA GLU A 253 -29.70 17.83 -67.17
C GLU A 253 -28.51 16.86 -66.99
N ARG A 254 -27.39 17.34 -66.45
CA ARG A 254 -26.23 16.50 -66.15
C ARG A 254 -26.55 15.41 -65.13
N VAL A 255 -27.31 15.73 -64.08
CA VAL A 255 -27.75 14.74 -63.07
C VAL A 255 -28.59 13.64 -63.73
N LEU A 256 -29.54 14.01 -64.59
CA LEU A 256 -30.37 13.04 -65.33
C LEU A 256 -29.53 12.14 -66.26
N LEU A 257 -28.52 12.71 -66.94
CA LEU A 257 -27.60 11.93 -67.76
C LEU A 257 -26.82 10.90 -66.93
N THR A 258 -26.35 11.29 -65.74
CA THR A 258 -25.61 10.38 -64.85
C THR A 258 -26.51 9.22 -64.38
N GLN A 259 -27.75 9.51 -63.99
CA GLN A 259 -28.73 8.49 -63.62
C GLN A 259 -29.06 7.54 -64.78
N THR A 260 -29.12 8.05 -66.01
CA THR A 260 -29.37 7.23 -67.20
C THR A 260 -28.21 6.26 -67.45
N GLN A 261 -26.96 6.72 -67.26
CA GLN A 261 -25.77 5.87 -67.39
C GLN A 261 -25.73 4.75 -66.35
N GLU A 262 -26.17 5.02 -65.11
CA GLU A 262 -26.29 3.99 -64.06
C GLU A 262 -27.34 2.94 -64.46
N ILE A 263 -28.51 3.37 -64.95
CA ILE A 263 -29.57 2.47 -65.43
C ILE A 263 -29.07 1.62 -66.61
N ASP A 264 -28.35 2.20 -67.56
CA ASP A 264 -27.77 1.45 -68.68
C ASP A 264 -26.77 0.39 -68.21
N GLY A 265 -25.96 0.70 -67.18
CA GLY A 265 -25.08 -0.26 -66.52
C GLY A 265 -25.84 -1.44 -65.90
N ASP A 266 -26.92 -1.15 -65.17
CA ASP A 266 -27.77 -2.17 -64.56
C ASP A 266 -28.46 -3.06 -65.61
N VAL A 267 -28.92 -2.47 -66.73
CA VAL A 267 -29.53 -3.21 -67.83
C VAL A 267 -28.53 -4.16 -68.48
N LEU A 268 -27.29 -3.72 -68.71
CA LEU A 268 -26.23 -4.57 -69.26
C LEU A 268 -25.89 -5.73 -68.31
N GLN A 269 -25.85 -5.48 -67.01
CA GLN A 269 -25.61 -6.52 -66.01
C GLN A 269 -26.74 -7.55 -66.00
N LEU A 270 -28.00 -7.10 -66.00
CA LEU A 270 -29.17 -7.99 -66.08
C LEU A 270 -29.17 -8.83 -67.37
N GLN A 271 -28.75 -8.26 -68.50
CA GLN A 271 -28.60 -9.03 -69.75
C GLN A 271 -27.56 -10.13 -69.63
N SER A 272 -26.39 -9.83 -69.05
CA SER A 272 -25.35 -10.83 -68.79
C SER A 272 -25.86 -11.95 -67.88
N ASP A 273 -26.56 -11.60 -66.80
CA ASP A 273 -27.12 -12.57 -65.87
C ASP A 273 -28.20 -13.45 -66.52
N LEU A 274 -29.07 -12.86 -67.34
CA LEU A 274 -30.10 -13.58 -68.09
C LEU A 274 -29.48 -14.54 -69.11
N GLN A 275 -28.43 -14.11 -69.81
CA GLN A 275 -27.70 -14.95 -70.74
C GLN A 275 -27.02 -16.13 -70.01
N GLY A 276 -26.34 -15.85 -68.90
CA GLY A 276 -25.74 -16.89 -68.06
C GLY A 276 -26.77 -17.88 -67.49
N PHE A 277 -27.97 -17.40 -67.14
CA PHE A 277 -29.08 -18.26 -66.73
C PHE A 277 -29.56 -19.16 -67.89
N CYS A 278 -29.71 -18.60 -69.09
CA CYS A 278 -30.13 -19.36 -70.28
C CYS A 278 -29.09 -20.44 -70.65
N GLU A 279 -27.81 -20.14 -70.55
CA GLU A 279 -26.72 -21.11 -70.78
C GLU A 279 -26.76 -22.24 -69.75
N LYS A 280 -26.90 -21.92 -68.46
CA LYS A 280 -27.05 -22.92 -67.39
C LYS A 280 -28.30 -23.79 -67.57
N LEU A 281 -29.42 -23.19 -67.96
CA LEU A 281 -30.68 -23.90 -68.20
C LEU A 281 -30.54 -24.85 -69.39
N SER A 282 -29.92 -24.39 -70.48
CA SER A 282 -29.62 -25.20 -71.67
C SER A 282 -28.70 -26.37 -71.35
N ALA A 283 -27.63 -26.14 -70.58
CA ALA A 283 -26.71 -27.20 -70.14
C ALA A 283 -27.41 -28.24 -69.26
N THR A 284 -28.28 -27.79 -68.35
CA THR A 284 -29.07 -28.68 -67.47
C THR A 284 -30.06 -29.55 -68.26
N LEU A 285 -30.67 -28.98 -69.29
CA LEU A 285 -31.59 -29.69 -70.18
C LEU A 285 -30.85 -30.66 -71.13
N LEU A 286 -29.65 -30.30 -71.60
CA LEU A 286 -28.77 -31.18 -72.36
C LEU A 286 -28.33 -32.40 -71.54
N LEU A 287 -28.01 -32.23 -70.25
CA LEU A 287 -27.67 -33.33 -69.35
C LEU A 287 -28.85 -34.26 -69.04
N LYS A 288 -30.09 -33.78 -69.10
CA LYS A 288 -31.32 -34.58 -68.87
C LYS A 288 -31.94 -35.13 -70.16
N HIS A 289 -31.14 -35.32 -71.20
CA HIS A 289 -31.56 -35.73 -72.56
C HIS A 289 -32.36 -37.05 -72.65
N SER A 290 -32.44 -37.85 -71.59
CA SER A 290 -33.14 -39.13 -71.55
C SER A 290 -34.55 -39.10 -70.93
N PHE A 291 -35.04 -37.95 -70.40
CA PHE A 291 -36.24 -37.94 -69.53
C PHE A 291 -37.44 -37.08 -69.98
N PHE A 292 -37.32 -36.19 -70.97
CA PHE A 292 -38.40 -35.28 -71.35
C PHE A 292 -39.09 -35.65 -72.67
N SER A 293 -40.41 -35.55 -72.71
CA SER A 293 -41.21 -35.73 -73.92
C SER A 293 -40.93 -34.62 -74.95
N GLU A 294 -41.12 -34.93 -76.23
CA GLU A 294 -40.85 -34.03 -77.36
C GLU A 294 -41.61 -32.68 -77.27
N GLN A 295 -42.78 -32.69 -76.62
CA GLN A 295 -43.58 -31.49 -76.37
C GLN A 295 -42.90 -30.50 -75.41
N ALA A 296 -42.26 -31.00 -74.34
CA ALA A 296 -41.54 -30.16 -73.38
C ALA A 296 -40.29 -29.52 -74.01
N ARG A 297 -39.65 -30.21 -74.97
CA ARG A 297 -38.52 -29.65 -75.74
C ARG A 297 -38.94 -28.46 -76.60
N LEU A 298 -40.06 -28.57 -77.30
CA LEU A 298 -40.59 -27.47 -78.11
C LEU A 298 -40.94 -26.25 -77.26
N THR A 299 -41.53 -26.44 -76.09
CA THR A 299 -41.87 -25.32 -75.19
C THR A 299 -40.63 -24.61 -74.67
N VAL A 300 -39.57 -25.34 -74.31
CA VAL A 300 -38.32 -24.71 -73.85
C VAL A 300 -37.58 -24.00 -74.99
N LEU A 301 -37.53 -24.59 -76.19
CA LEU A 301 -36.98 -23.91 -77.37
C LEU A 301 -37.76 -22.63 -77.71
N GLN A 302 -39.10 -22.67 -77.61
CA GLN A 302 -39.95 -21.49 -77.79
C GLN A 302 -39.67 -20.43 -76.72
N MET A 303 -39.60 -20.80 -75.43
CA MET A 303 -39.24 -19.87 -74.36
C MET A 303 -37.84 -19.28 -74.55
N GLY A 304 -36.85 -20.09 -74.96
CA GLY A 304 -35.50 -19.63 -75.27
C GLY A 304 -35.49 -18.62 -76.43
N SER A 305 -36.24 -18.89 -77.51
CA SER A 305 -36.36 -17.95 -78.64
C SER A 305 -37.06 -16.65 -78.26
N TYR A 306 -38.05 -16.71 -77.36
CA TYR A 306 -38.77 -15.53 -76.87
C TYR A 306 -37.88 -14.67 -75.96
N LEU A 307 -37.09 -15.30 -75.09
CA LEU A 307 -36.10 -14.61 -74.25
C LEU A 307 -34.98 -14.00 -75.10
N LEU A 308 -34.49 -14.71 -76.12
CA LEU A 308 -33.50 -14.17 -77.05
C LEU A 308 -34.06 -12.95 -77.82
N GLY A 309 -35.31 -13.03 -78.29
CA GLY A 309 -36.00 -11.91 -78.94
C GLY A 309 -36.20 -10.69 -78.02
N LEU A 310 -36.53 -10.93 -76.75
CA LEU A 310 -36.61 -9.86 -75.75
C LEU A 310 -35.25 -9.19 -75.52
N THR A 311 -34.18 -9.98 -75.37
CA THR A 311 -32.83 -9.40 -75.22
C THR A 311 -32.40 -8.57 -76.43
N THR A 312 -32.71 -9.00 -77.66
CA THR A 312 -32.39 -8.22 -78.87
C THR A 312 -33.21 -6.93 -78.97
N THR A 313 -34.48 -6.97 -78.56
CA THR A 313 -35.34 -5.78 -78.57
C THR A 313 -34.89 -4.75 -77.55
N ILE A 314 -34.47 -5.20 -76.36
CA ILE A 314 -33.89 -4.31 -75.32
C ILE A 314 -32.58 -3.69 -75.84
N GLN A 315 -31.70 -4.48 -76.47
CA GLN A 315 -30.44 -3.99 -77.04
C GLN A 315 -30.65 -2.95 -78.16
N GLN A 316 -31.69 -3.11 -78.99
CA GLN A 316 -32.09 -2.10 -79.98
C GLN A 316 -32.66 -0.81 -79.37
N TYR A 317 -33.31 -0.88 -78.20
CA TYR A 317 -33.80 0.30 -77.49
C TYR A 317 -32.66 1.08 -76.82
N CYS A 318 -31.74 0.39 -76.13
CA CYS A 318 -30.58 1.02 -75.50
C CYS A 318 -29.65 1.71 -76.53
N SER A 319 -29.43 1.09 -77.70
CA SER A 319 -28.58 1.65 -78.76
C SER A 319 -29.18 2.85 -79.50
N LYS A 320 -30.50 3.07 -79.44
CA LYS A 320 -31.17 4.25 -80.02
C LYS A 320 -31.25 5.45 -79.06
N GLY A 321 -30.89 5.27 -77.80
CA GLY A 321 -30.98 6.29 -76.76
C GLY A 321 -29.74 7.18 -76.61
N GLN A 322 -28.63 6.91 -77.31
CA GLN A 322 -27.45 7.78 -77.26
C GLN A 322 -27.68 9.06 -78.07
N PRO A 323 -27.72 10.25 -77.44
CA PRO A 323 -27.63 11.51 -78.17
C PRO A 323 -26.20 11.69 -78.67
N SER A 324 -26.06 12.16 -79.92
CA SER A 324 -24.79 12.57 -80.53
C SER A 324 -24.17 13.78 -79.85
#